data_AF-A0A1M6HTW6-F1
#
_entry.id   AF-A0A1M6HTW6-F1
#
_cell.length_a   1.000
_cell.length_b   1.000
_cell.length_c   1.000
_cell.angle_alpha   90.00
_cell.angle_beta   90.00
_cell.angle_gamma   90.00
#
_symmetry.space_group_name_H-M   'P 1'
#
loop_
_entity.id
_entity.type
_entity.pdbx_description
1 polymer ?
#
loop_
_entity_poly.entity_id
_entity_poly.type
_entity_poly.pdbx_seq_one_letter_code
_entity_poly.pdbx_strand_id
1 'polypeptide(L)'
;MAKEVSKVVKLQVRGGAANPSPPVGPALGAAGVNIMEFCKQFNARTQDKAGKVLPVAITVYKDKSFEFVVKTPPAAVQLMEAAKIKKGSGEPNRNKVASVSWDQIKLIAEDKMVDLNAFTVESAMSMVAGTARSMGLKVSGNRPF
;
A
#
# COMPACT_ATOMS: atom_id res chain seq x y z
N MET A 1 2.54 7.31 -27.33
CA MET A 1 2.34 8.78 -27.37
C MET A 1 1.81 9.20 -26.01
N ALA A 2 2.61 9.91 -25.20
CA ALA A 2 2.25 10.22 -23.83
C ALA A 2 1.28 11.41 -23.81
N LYS A 3 0.04 11.19 -23.37
CA LYS A 3 -0.92 12.27 -23.09
C LYS A 3 -0.31 13.23 -22.06
N GLU A 4 -0.42 14.54 -22.26
CA GLU A 4 0.10 15.53 -21.32
C GLU A 4 -0.56 15.38 -19.94
N VAL A 5 0.26 15.05 -18.94
CA VAL A 5 -0.16 14.92 -17.55
C VAL A 5 -0.38 16.31 -16.97
N SER A 6 -1.59 16.58 -16.50
CA SER A 6 -1.94 17.83 -15.83
C SER A 6 -1.56 17.77 -14.35
N LYS A 7 -1.91 16.67 -13.66
CA LYS A 7 -1.68 16.52 -12.22
C LYS A 7 -1.58 15.06 -11.83
N VAL A 8 -0.69 14.74 -10.88
CA VAL A 8 -0.63 13.42 -10.25
C VAL A 8 -1.07 13.56 -8.80
N VAL A 9 -2.15 12.88 -8.44
CA VAL A 9 -2.70 12.87 -7.08
C VAL A 9 -2.43 11.50 -6.47
N LYS A 10 -1.79 11.47 -5.29
CA LYS A 10 -1.51 10.23 -4.54
C LYS A 10 -2.41 10.18 -3.33
N LEU A 11 -3.23 9.13 -3.22
CA LEU A 11 -4.18 8.94 -2.12
C LEU A 11 -4.02 7.55 -1.50
N GLN A 12 -4.42 7.43 -0.25
CA GLN A 12 -4.55 6.15 0.44
C GLN A 12 -6.03 5.86 0.65
N VAL A 13 -6.52 4.75 0.09
CA VAL A 13 -7.94 4.38 0.13
C VAL A 13 -8.07 2.95 0.63
N ARG A 14 -9.08 2.69 1.47
CA ARG A 14 -9.37 1.32 1.91
C ARG A 14 -10.05 0.55 0.78
N GLY A 15 -9.48 -0.61 0.42
CA GLY A 15 -10.01 -1.50 -0.61
C GLY A 15 -11.43 -1.95 -0.30
N GLY A 16 -12.28 -2.01 -1.32
CA GLY A 16 -13.69 -2.39 -1.22
C GLY A 16 -14.61 -1.40 -0.51
N ALA A 17 -14.08 -0.28 0.01
CA ALA A 17 -14.84 0.74 0.74
C ALA A 17 -14.44 2.17 0.33
N ALA A 18 -14.17 2.41 -0.96
CA ALA A 18 -14.00 3.77 -1.45
C ALA A 18 -15.33 4.53 -1.36
N ASN A 19 -15.38 5.45 -0.41
CA ASN A 19 -16.50 6.37 -0.23
C ASN A 19 -16.06 7.78 -0.60
N PRO A 20 -16.99 8.63 -1.10
CA PRO A 20 -16.73 10.03 -1.43
C PRO A 20 -16.48 10.93 -0.19
N SER A 21 -16.15 10.33 0.95
CA SER A 21 -15.96 10.98 2.25
C SER A 21 -14.76 11.96 2.22
N PRO A 22 -14.63 12.88 3.21
CA PRO A 22 -13.67 13.98 3.22
C PRO A 22 -12.19 13.68 2.91
N PRO A 23 -11.61 12.48 3.14
CA PRO A 23 -10.24 12.21 2.71
C PRO A 23 -10.07 12.04 1.19
N VAL A 24 -11.10 11.62 0.46
CA VAL A 24 -11.03 11.29 -0.98
C VAL A 24 -11.77 12.34 -1.82
N GLY A 25 -12.95 12.78 -1.38
CA GLY A 25 -13.81 13.69 -2.13
C GLY A 25 -13.16 15.05 -2.47
N PRO A 26 -12.67 15.83 -1.48
CA PRO A 26 -12.03 17.12 -1.72
C PRO A 26 -10.76 17.04 -2.57
N ALA A 27 -9.92 16.03 -2.33
CA ALA A 27 -8.65 15.87 -3.05
C ALA A 27 -8.85 15.52 -4.54
N LEU A 28 -9.84 14.68 -4.84
CA LEU A 28 -10.21 14.32 -6.21
C LEU A 28 -11.05 15.40 -6.90
N GLY A 29 -11.98 16.02 -6.18
CA GLY A 29 -12.82 17.10 -6.69
C GLY A 29 -11.99 18.32 -7.09
N ALA A 30 -11.00 18.71 -6.27
CA ALA A 30 -10.06 19.78 -6.60
C ALA A 30 -9.15 19.46 -7.80
N ALA A 31 -9.03 18.18 -8.17
CA ALA A 31 -8.29 17.73 -9.33
C ALA A 31 -9.18 17.55 -10.58
N GLY A 32 -10.50 17.77 -10.47
CA GLY A 32 -11.44 17.62 -11.59
C GLY A 32 -11.75 16.16 -11.97
N VAL A 33 -11.52 15.21 -11.07
CA VAL A 33 -11.78 13.77 -11.29
C VAL A 33 -13.22 13.44 -10.92
N ASN A 34 -13.87 12.56 -11.71
CA ASN A 34 -15.20 12.05 -11.37
C ASN A 34 -15.11 11.07 -10.20
N ILE A 35 -15.48 11.54 -9.00
CA ILE A 35 -15.37 10.81 -7.73
C ILE A 35 -16.19 9.51 -7.75
N MET A 36 -17.40 9.53 -8.32
CA MET A 36 -18.28 8.36 -8.35
C MET A 36 -17.72 7.27 -9.27
N GLU A 37 -17.22 7.66 -10.43
CA GLU A 37 -16.62 6.73 -11.39
C GLU A 37 -15.34 6.10 -10.82
N PHE A 38 -14.49 6.93 -10.18
CA PHE A 38 -13.31 6.44 -9.47
C PHE A 38 -13.68 5.43 -8.37
N CYS A 39 -14.66 5.75 -7.51
CA CYS A 39 -15.06 4.84 -6.43
C CYS A 39 -15.58 3.50 -6.97
N LYS A 40 -16.36 3.49 -8.06
CA LYS A 40 -16.84 2.25 -8.69
C LYS A 40 -15.69 1.41 -9.25
N GLN A 41 -14.84 2.01 -10.08
CA GLN A 41 -13.72 1.30 -10.70
C GLN A 41 -12.70 0.83 -9.65
N PHE A 42 -12.44 1.64 -8.62
CA PHE A 42 -11.57 1.26 -7.51
C PHE A 42 -12.16 0.10 -6.70
N ASN A 43 -13.45 0.15 -6.34
CA ASN A 43 -14.07 -0.94 -5.60
C ASN A 43 -14.09 -2.25 -6.41
N ALA A 44 -14.35 -2.19 -7.72
CA ALA A 44 -14.29 -3.35 -8.60
C ALA A 44 -12.88 -3.97 -8.65
N ARG A 45 -11.83 -3.14 -8.78
CA ARG A 45 -10.43 -3.62 -8.81
C ARG A 45 -9.88 -4.03 -7.44
N THR A 46 -10.56 -3.65 -6.35
CA THR A 46 -10.08 -3.90 -4.97
C THR A 46 -10.99 -4.82 -4.16
N GLN A 47 -11.95 -5.47 -4.82
CA GLN A 47 -12.80 -6.50 -4.21
C GLN A 47 -11.97 -7.61 -3.56
N ASP A 48 -10.90 -8.05 -4.23
CA ASP A 48 -10.01 -9.12 -3.73
C ASP A 48 -9.15 -8.69 -2.52
N LYS A 49 -9.01 -7.37 -2.31
CA LYS A 49 -8.18 -6.78 -1.23
C LYS A 49 -9.03 -5.92 -0.28
N ALA A 50 -10.29 -6.35 -0.05
CA ALA A 50 -11.24 -5.66 0.81
C ALA A 50 -10.68 -5.44 2.23
N GLY A 51 -10.81 -4.21 2.73
CA GLY A 51 -10.37 -3.83 4.09
C GLY A 51 -8.92 -3.37 4.22
N LYS A 52 -8.05 -3.64 3.23
CA LYS A 52 -6.65 -3.20 3.26
C LYS A 52 -6.50 -1.76 2.77
N VAL A 53 -5.60 -0.97 3.37
CA VAL A 53 -5.27 0.36 2.85
C VAL A 53 -4.38 0.20 1.62
N LEU A 54 -4.88 0.65 0.46
CA LEU A 54 -4.19 0.57 -0.82
C LEU A 54 -3.78 2.00 -1.26
N PRO A 55 -2.51 2.22 -1.59
CA PRO A 55 -2.09 3.47 -2.19
C PRO A 55 -2.50 3.49 -3.66
N VAL A 56 -3.09 4.61 -4.09
CA VAL A 56 -3.52 4.85 -5.47
C VAL A 56 -2.82 6.08 -6.00
N ALA A 57 -2.20 5.94 -7.17
CA ALA A 57 -1.69 7.07 -7.93
C ALA A 57 -2.68 7.37 -9.06
N ILE A 58 -3.20 8.58 -9.08
CA ILE A 58 -4.21 9.04 -10.04
C ILE A 58 -3.56 10.11 -10.90
N THR A 59 -3.42 9.81 -12.18
CA THR A 59 -2.91 10.71 -13.19
C THR A 59 -4.10 11.36 -13.88
N VAL A 60 -4.19 12.67 -13.78
CA VAL A 60 -5.22 13.47 -14.44
C VAL A 60 -4.60 14.12 -15.68
N TYR A 61 -5.27 13.97 -16.82
CA TYR A 61 -4.88 14.56 -18.10
C TYR A 61 -5.63 15.87 -18.35
N LYS A 62 -5.14 16.70 -19.28
CA LYS A 62 -5.77 17.99 -19.61
C LYS A 62 -7.20 17.86 -20.20
N ASP A 63 -7.52 16.72 -20.80
CA ASP A 63 -8.85 16.40 -21.34
C ASP A 63 -9.88 16.00 -20.26
N LYS A 64 -9.53 16.14 -18.97
CA LYS A 64 -10.31 15.67 -17.81
C LYS A 64 -10.45 14.14 -17.75
N SER A 65 -9.77 13.40 -18.61
CA SER A 65 -9.61 11.96 -18.42
C SER A 65 -8.66 11.72 -17.25
N PHE A 66 -8.90 10.61 -16.54
CA PHE A 66 -8.05 10.19 -15.44
C PHE A 66 -7.69 8.72 -15.63
N GLU A 67 -6.45 8.39 -15.29
CA GLU A 67 -5.99 7.02 -15.18
C GLU A 67 -5.52 6.81 -13.74
N PHE A 68 -5.79 5.65 -13.17
CA PHE A 68 -5.33 5.34 -11.83
C PHE A 68 -4.67 3.97 -11.78
N VAL A 69 -3.56 3.93 -11.05
CA VAL A 69 -2.82 2.72 -10.75
C VAL A 69 -2.99 2.43 -9.27
N VAL A 70 -3.63 1.29 -8.97
CA VAL A 70 -3.74 0.77 -7.61
C VAL A 70 -2.47 -0.03 -7.34
N LYS A 71 -1.74 0.38 -6.30
CA LYS A 71 -0.56 -0.35 -5.83
C LYS A 71 -0.96 -1.36 -4.76
N THR A 72 -0.09 -2.32 -4.53
CA THR A 72 -0.16 -3.25 -3.41
C THR A 72 -0.16 -2.51 -2.07
N PRO A 73 -0.75 -3.14 -1.03
CA PRO A 73 -0.82 -2.52 0.28
C PRO A 73 0.60 -2.23 0.83
N PRO A 74 0.75 -1.20 1.69
CA PRO A 74 2.02 -0.93 2.32
C PRO A 74 2.48 -2.14 3.13
N ALA A 75 3.79 -2.41 3.09
CA ALA A 75 4.37 -3.52 3.84
C ALA A 75 4.10 -3.36 5.34
N ALA A 76 4.04 -2.11 5.83
CA ALA A 76 3.63 -1.79 7.19
C ALA A 76 2.27 -2.37 7.58
N VAL A 77 1.26 -2.24 6.72
CA VAL A 77 -0.11 -2.73 7.00
C VAL A 77 -0.13 -4.26 6.97
N GLN A 78 0.50 -4.88 5.98
CA GLN A 78 0.61 -6.35 5.89
C GLN A 78 1.38 -6.94 7.07
N LEU A 79 2.45 -6.28 7.52
CA LEU A 79 3.22 -6.69 8.69
C LEU A 79 2.43 -6.53 9.99
N MET A 80 1.65 -5.46 10.13
CA MET A 80 0.75 -5.28 11.29
C MET A 80 -0.35 -6.35 11.33
N GLU A 81 -0.92 -6.71 10.19
CA GLU A 81 -1.88 -7.83 10.06
C GLU A 81 -1.23 -9.17 10.44
N ALA A 82 -0.04 -9.47 9.89
CA ALA A 82 0.69 -10.70 10.17
C ALA A 82 1.10 -10.82 11.65
N ALA A 83 1.45 -9.69 12.27
CA ALA A 83 1.78 -9.58 13.69
C ALA A 83 0.54 -9.43 14.61
N LYS A 84 -0.67 -9.32 14.04
CA LYS A 84 -1.94 -9.08 14.75
C LYS A 84 -1.93 -7.85 15.67
N ILE A 85 -1.17 -6.81 15.32
CA ILE A 85 -1.08 -5.56 16.07
C ILE A 85 -1.84 -4.43 15.38
N LYS A 86 -2.44 -3.52 16.17
CA LYS A 86 -3.18 -2.36 15.65
C LYS A 86 -2.33 -1.10 15.49
N LYS A 87 -1.19 -1.02 16.17
CA LYS A 87 -0.29 0.15 16.18
C LYS A 87 1.16 -0.33 16.22
N GLY A 88 2.02 0.28 15.41
CA GLY A 88 3.47 0.09 15.49
C GLY A 88 4.08 0.68 16.76
N SER A 89 5.34 0.35 17.03
CA SER A 89 6.06 0.91 18.18
C SER A 89 6.34 2.40 17.99
N GLY A 90 6.06 3.20 19.02
CA GLY A 90 6.49 4.61 19.06
C GLY A 90 8.00 4.77 19.29
N GLU A 91 8.66 3.75 19.82
CA GLU A 91 10.11 3.68 19.98
C GLU A 91 10.63 2.34 19.45
N PRO A 92 10.84 2.20 18.12
CA PRO A 92 11.20 0.94 17.48
C PRO A 92 12.45 0.26 18.05
N ASN A 93 13.40 1.06 18.55
CA ASN A 93 14.67 0.58 19.11
C ASN A 93 14.55 0.07 20.55
N ARG A 94 13.59 0.57 21.33
CA ARG A 94 13.43 0.24 22.76
C ARG A 94 12.31 -0.76 23.01
N ASN A 95 11.15 -0.53 22.39
CA ASN A 95 9.95 -1.32 22.62
C ASN A 95 9.62 -2.14 21.38
N LYS A 96 9.89 -3.44 21.43
CA LYS A 96 9.48 -4.36 20.37
C LYS A 96 8.06 -4.82 20.63
N VAL A 97 7.14 -4.51 19.71
CA VAL A 97 5.70 -4.68 19.92
C VAL A 97 5.15 -6.04 19.50
N ALA A 98 5.84 -6.73 18.58
CA ALA A 98 5.48 -8.08 18.15
C ALA A 98 6.65 -8.74 17.39
N SER A 99 6.46 -10.00 17.00
CA SER A 99 7.39 -10.74 16.14
C SER A 99 6.72 -11.28 14.89
N VAL A 100 7.47 -11.33 13.79
CA VAL A 100 7.04 -11.89 12.50
C VAL A 100 8.06 -12.91 12.01
N SER A 101 7.61 -14.02 11.42
CA SER A 101 8.52 -15.05 10.89
C SER A 101 9.00 -14.71 9.48
N TRP A 102 10.12 -15.31 9.06
CA TRP A 102 10.60 -15.18 7.69
C TRP A 102 9.63 -15.73 6.64
N ASP A 103 8.82 -16.74 6.97
CA ASP A 103 7.80 -17.26 6.07
C ASP A 103 6.71 -16.22 5.79
N GLN A 104 6.28 -15.50 6.83
CA GLN A 104 5.34 -14.39 6.67
C GLN A 104 5.95 -13.25 5.84
N ILE A 105 7.22 -12.94 6.06
CA ILE A 105 7.94 -11.93 5.27
C ILE A 105 8.04 -12.35 3.80
N LYS A 106 8.28 -13.63 3.52
CA LYS A 106 8.34 -14.17 2.15
C LYS A 106 7.00 -14.00 1.42
N LEU A 107 5.89 -14.40 2.04
CA LEU A 107 4.56 -14.23 1.47
C LEU A 107 4.23 -12.76 1.20
N ILE A 108 4.60 -11.87 2.12
CA ILE A 108 4.42 -10.42 1.96
C ILE A 108 5.31 -9.88 0.83
N ALA A 109 6.56 -10.34 0.72
CA ALA A 109 7.49 -9.94 -0.32
C ALA A 109 7.02 -10.40 -1.70
N GLU A 110 6.46 -11.61 -1.83
CA GLU A 110 5.90 -12.15 -3.07
C GLU A 110 4.67 -11.37 -3.53
N ASP A 111 3.69 -11.11 -2.64
CA ASP A 111 2.51 -10.27 -2.98
C ASP A 111 2.92 -8.84 -3.36
N LYS A 112 4.03 -8.34 -2.80
CA LYS A 112 4.55 -7.00 -3.08
C LYS A 112 5.57 -6.93 -4.22
N MET A 113 5.99 -8.06 -4.77
CA MET A 113 7.06 -8.13 -5.78
C MET A 113 6.75 -7.25 -7.00
N VAL A 114 5.46 -7.16 -7.37
CA VAL A 114 4.97 -6.38 -8.52
C VAL A 114 5.21 -4.87 -8.37
N ASP A 115 5.32 -4.36 -7.14
CA ASP A 115 5.54 -2.93 -6.83
C ASP A 115 6.94 -2.64 -6.28
N LEU A 116 7.74 -3.68 -6.03
CA LEU A 116 9.10 -3.55 -5.56
C LEU A 116 10.04 -3.47 -6.75
N ASN A 117 11.03 -2.58 -6.67
CA ASN A 117 12.15 -2.56 -7.62
C ASN A 117 13.17 -3.68 -7.34
N ALA A 118 12.78 -4.74 -6.63
CA ALA A 118 13.66 -5.82 -6.23
C ALA A 118 13.78 -6.83 -7.38
N PHE A 119 15.01 -7.17 -7.76
CA PHE A 119 15.27 -8.16 -8.81
C PHE A 119 15.16 -9.60 -8.30
N THR A 120 15.32 -9.82 -6.99
CA THR A 120 15.25 -11.14 -6.35
C THR A 120 14.29 -11.12 -5.16
N VAL A 121 13.65 -12.26 -4.89
CA VAL A 121 12.74 -12.44 -3.75
C VAL A 121 13.48 -12.18 -2.42
N GLU A 122 14.75 -12.56 -2.32
CA GLU A 122 15.61 -12.30 -1.15
C GLU A 122 15.79 -10.80 -0.89
N SER A 123 16.01 -10.01 -1.94
CA SER A 123 16.10 -8.55 -1.82
C SER A 123 14.77 -7.95 -1.36
N ALA A 124 13.66 -8.44 -1.91
CA ALA A 124 12.32 -8.05 -1.48
C ALA A 124 12.08 -8.39 0.00
N MET A 125 12.45 -9.60 0.44
CA MET A 125 12.37 -10.03 1.84
C MET A 125 13.22 -9.15 2.75
N SER A 126 14.42 -8.76 2.33
CA SER A 126 15.29 -7.85 3.10
C SER A 126 14.66 -6.46 3.25
N MET A 127 14.00 -5.94 2.22
CA MET A 127 13.30 -4.64 2.27
C MET A 127 12.09 -4.69 3.23
N VAL A 128 11.32 -5.77 3.18
CA VAL A 128 10.18 -5.99 4.07
C VAL A 128 10.66 -6.17 5.51
N ALA A 129 11.74 -6.93 5.74
CA ALA A 129 12.36 -7.09 7.05
C ALA A 129 12.89 -5.76 7.62
N GLY A 130 13.47 -4.89 6.78
CA GLY A 130 13.87 -3.54 7.17
C GLY A 130 12.67 -2.71 7.65
N THR A 131 11.56 -2.77 6.92
CA THR A 131 10.31 -2.11 7.31
C THR A 131 9.79 -2.64 8.65
N ALA A 132 9.83 -3.96 8.87
CA ALA A 132 9.44 -4.59 10.13
C ALA A 132 10.29 -4.05 11.31
N ARG A 133 11.61 -3.96 11.13
CA ARG A 133 12.51 -3.40 12.16
C ARG A 133 12.19 -1.95 12.48
N SER A 134 11.94 -1.11 11.48
CA SER A 134 11.56 0.30 11.66
C SER A 134 10.22 0.49 12.37
N MET A 135 9.34 -0.53 12.39
CA MET A 135 8.10 -0.51 13.16
C MET A 135 8.22 -1.10 14.57
N GLY A 136 9.40 -1.61 14.95
CA GLY A 136 9.61 -2.31 16.21
C GLY A 136 9.12 -3.75 16.21
N LEU A 137 9.05 -4.41 15.04
CA LEU A 137 8.78 -5.84 14.94
C LEU A 137 10.09 -6.64 14.99
N LYS A 138 10.12 -7.70 15.80
CA LYS A 138 11.23 -8.65 15.84
C LYS A 138 11.03 -9.69 14.73
N VAL A 139 11.94 -9.74 13.77
CA VAL A 139 11.96 -10.84 12.79
C VAL A 139 12.51 -12.08 13.48
N SER A 140 11.71 -13.15 13.57
CA SER A 140 12.09 -14.42 14.17
C SER A 140 12.52 -15.44 13.10
N GLY A 141 13.61 -16.15 13.38
CA GLY A 141 14.19 -17.18 12.52
C GLY A 141 15.53 -16.78 11.90
N ASN A 142 16.18 -17.77 11.27
CA ASN A 142 17.42 -17.55 10.53
C ASN A 142 17.13 -16.79 9.25
N ARG A 143 17.99 -15.84 8.90
CA ARG A 143 17.93 -15.16 7.60
C ARG A 143 18.12 -16.24 6.52
N PRO A 144 17.17 -16.41 5.59
CA PRO A 144 17.25 -17.51 4.62
C PRO A 144 18.28 -17.28 3.50
N PHE A 145 19.16 -16.29 3.66
CA PHE A 145 20.20 -15.87 2.72
C PHE A 145 21.34 -15.19 3.49
#